data_AF-A0A9P8F6D5-F1
#
_entry.id   AF-A0A9P8F6D5-F1
#
_cell.length_a   1.000
_cell.length_b   1.000
_cell.length_c   1.000
_cell.angle_alpha   90.00
_cell.angle_beta   90.00
_cell.angle_gamma   90.00
#
_symmetry.space_group_name_H-M   'P 1'
#
loop_
_entity.id
_entity.type
_entity.pdbx_description
1 polymer ?
#
loop_
_entity_poly.entity_id
_entity_poly.type
_entity_poly.pdbx_seq_one_letter_code
_entity_poly.pdbx_strand_id
1 'polypeptide(L)'
;MLHHLMVGTWTPPGAIFTFQFDDEALTLELIKRTEIPKDEPISWMTFDHARKTIYGAAMKKWNSFSVKSPTEIEHTASFPMEHDPKASQADTKTRAIFVLAGKKPPYNVYGNPFYDHAGSGNVFSVDDKGSL
;
A
#
# COMPACT_ATOMS: atom_id res chain seq x y z
N MET A 1 -9.80 -13.40 21.17
CA MET A 1 -10.21 -12.63 19.96
C MET A 1 -9.21 -12.84 18.83
N LEU A 2 -9.70 -12.90 17.59
CA LEU A 2 -8.84 -13.03 16.39
C LEU A 2 -8.54 -11.65 15.78
N HIS A 3 -7.26 -11.32 15.70
CA HIS A 3 -6.72 -10.09 15.10
C HIS A 3 -6.07 -10.38 13.76
N HIS A 4 -6.03 -9.41 12.86
CA HIS A 4 -5.47 -9.59 11.52
C HIS A 4 -4.44 -8.50 11.21
N LEU A 5 -3.28 -8.93 10.69
CA LEU A 5 -2.19 -8.05 10.29
C LEU A 5 -1.88 -8.27 8.81
N MET A 6 -1.78 -7.18 8.07
CA MET A 6 -1.36 -7.20 6.66
C MET A 6 0.10 -6.74 6.60
N VAL A 7 0.94 -7.55 5.96
CA VAL A 7 2.39 -7.34 5.88
C VAL A 7 2.80 -7.31 4.41
N GLY A 8 3.51 -6.26 4.02
CA GLY A 8 4.09 -6.11 2.69
C GLY A 8 5.49 -6.71 2.58
N THR A 9 6.20 -6.41 1.49
CA THR A 9 7.55 -6.92 1.24
C THR A 9 8.48 -5.83 0.74
N TRP A 10 9.79 -6.04 0.91
CA TRP A 10 10.81 -5.16 0.34
C TRP A 10 11.22 -5.55 -1.09
N THR A 11 11.11 -6.85 -1.43
CA THR A 11 11.58 -7.40 -2.70
C THR A 11 10.46 -8.12 -3.46
N PRO A 12 10.55 -8.16 -4.81
CA PRO A 12 9.72 -9.04 -5.63
C PRO A 12 9.85 -10.53 -5.25
N PRO A 13 8.84 -11.37 -5.52
CA PRO A 13 7.54 -10.99 -6.07
C PRO A 13 6.69 -10.25 -5.02
N GLY A 14 6.01 -9.18 -5.44
CA GLY A 14 5.06 -8.45 -4.61
C GLY A 14 3.99 -9.37 -4.06
N ALA A 15 3.69 -9.23 -2.76
CA ALA A 15 2.57 -9.89 -2.10
C ALA A 15 2.14 -9.11 -0.86
N ILE A 16 0.87 -9.27 -0.47
CA ILE A 16 0.38 -8.93 0.87
C ILE A 16 0.15 -10.24 1.62
N PHE A 17 0.78 -10.37 2.79
CA PHE A 17 0.61 -11.50 3.68
C PHE A 17 -0.36 -11.10 4.79
N THR A 18 -1.44 -11.86 4.95
CA THR A 18 -2.35 -11.69 6.09
C THR A 18 -2.03 -12.72 7.15
N PHE A 19 -1.63 -12.25 8.32
CA PHE A 19 -1.48 -13.06 9.52
C PHE A 19 -2.69 -12.91 10.42
N GLN A 20 -3.11 -14.01 11.05
CA GLN A 20 -4.08 -14.02 12.13
C GLN A 20 -3.33 -14.19 13.46
N PHE A 21 -3.58 -13.29 14.40
CA PHE A 21 -3.09 -13.37 15.77
C PHE A 21 -4.26 -13.69 16.71
N ASP A 22 -4.17 -14.79 17.44
CA ASP A 22 -5.11 -15.14 18.51
C ASP A 22 -4.57 -14.63 19.85
N ASP A 23 -5.24 -13.65 20.45
CA ASP A 23 -4.79 -13.04 21.72
C ASP A 23 -5.10 -13.87 22.97
N GLU A 24 -5.86 -14.96 22.84
CA GLU A 24 -6.14 -15.90 23.93
C GLU A 24 -5.16 -17.08 23.88
N ALA A 25 -4.93 -17.64 22.69
CA ALA A 25 -3.99 -18.74 22.49
C ALA A 25 -2.52 -18.28 22.34
N LEU A 26 -2.29 -16.99 22.09
CA LEU A 26 -0.99 -16.37 21.81
C LEU A 26 -0.28 -16.99 20.59
N THR A 27 -1.04 -17.29 19.54
CA THR A 27 -0.55 -17.89 18.29
C THR A 27 -0.61 -16.91 17.12
N LEU A 28 0.30 -17.09 16.15
CA LEU A 28 0.36 -16.31 14.91
C LEU A 28 0.40 -17.25 13.71
N GLU A 29 -0.59 -17.14 12.83
CA GLU A 29 -0.74 -18.01 11.66
C GLU A 29 -0.82 -17.20 10.38
N LEU A 30 -0.12 -17.63 9.32
CA LEU A 30 -0.30 -17.08 7.99
C LEU A 30 -1.57 -17.66 7.36
N ILE A 31 -2.61 -16.85 7.22
CA ILE A 31 -3.91 -17.29 6.71
C ILE A 31 -4.12 -16.97 5.22
N LYS A 32 -3.35 -16.03 4.66
CA LYS A 32 -3.45 -15.67 3.23
C LYS A 32 -2.15 -15.08 2.70
N ARG A 33 -1.78 -15.49 1.49
CA ARG A 33 -0.86 -14.75 0.62
C ARG A 33 -1.65 -14.21 -0.57
N THR A 34 -1.89 -12.91 -0.60
CA THR A 34 -2.53 -12.23 -1.73
C THR A 34 -1.44 -11.79 -2.71
N GLU A 35 -1.49 -12.34 -3.92
CA GLU A 35 -0.60 -11.90 -5.00
C GLU A 35 -1.01 -10.50 -5.48
N ILE A 36 -0.01 -9.66 -5.69
CA ILE A 36 -0.14 -8.30 -6.25
C ILE A 36 0.84 -8.21 -7.44
N PRO A 37 0.88 -7.10 -8.22
CA PRO A 37 1.83 -7.00 -9.32
C PRO A 37 3.26 -7.33 -8.89
N LYS A 38 3.91 -8.23 -9.63
CA LYS A 38 5.18 -8.87 -9.23
C LYS A 38 6.28 -7.86 -8.87
N ASP A 39 6.37 -6.77 -9.62
CA ASP A 39 7.41 -5.75 -9.48
C ASP A 39 6.98 -4.55 -8.61
N GLU A 40 5.86 -4.70 -7.88
CA GLU A 40 5.28 -3.68 -6.98
C GLU A 40 5.24 -4.17 -5.51
N PRO A 41 6.35 -4.64 -4.91
CA PRO A 41 6.39 -4.99 -3.49
C PRO A 41 6.13 -3.74 -2.63
N ILE A 42 5.30 -3.91 -1.60
CA ILE A 42 4.84 -2.81 -0.74
C ILE A 42 5.74 -2.70 0.49
N SER A 43 6.60 -1.69 0.50
CA SER A 43 7.53 -1.44 1.62
C SER A 43 6.88 -0.75 2.82
N TRP A 44 5.81 -0.02 2.56
CA TRP A 44 5.00 0.67 3.57
C TRP A 44 3.54 0.69 3.11
N MET A 45 2.61 0.43 4.02
CA MET A 45 1.18 0.48 3.74
C MET A 45 0.39 1.14 4.85
N THR A 46 -0.78 1.66 4.50
CA THR A 46 -1.74 2.20 5.47
C THR A 46 -3.15 1.86 5.03
N PHE A 47 -4.02 1.65 6.02
CA PHE A 47 -5.46 1.65 5.78
C PHE A 47 -5.99 3.08 5.65
N ASP A 48 -7.09 3.20 4.91
CA ASP A 48 -7.98 4.35 4.97
C ASP A 48 -8.62 4.53 6.37
N HIS A 49 -9.56 5.46 6.49
CA HIS A 49 -10.22 5.75 7.75
C HIS A 49 -11.25 4.68 8.14
N ALA A 50 -11.82 3.93 7.19
CA ALA A 50 -12.81 2.88 7.43
C ALA A 50 -12.23 1.46 7.45
N ARG A 51 -10.93 1.29 7.17
CA ARG A 51 -10.25 -0.01 6.97
C ARG A 51 -10.88 -0.83 5.84
N LYS A 52 -11.34 -0.16 4.80
CA LYS A 52 -11.91 -0.73 3.57
C LYS A 52 -10.96 -0.64 2.38
N THR A 53 -9.90 0.17 2.49
CA THR A 53 -8.89 0.31 1.44
C THR A 53 -7.50 0.29 2.05
N ILE A 54 -6.57 -0.42 1.41
CA ILE A 54 -5.13 -0.36 1.69
C ILE A 54 -4.47 0.48 0.60
N TYR A 55 -3.61 1.41 1.01
CA TYR A 55 -2.71 2.12 0.11
C TYR A 55 -1.28 1.64 0.32
N GLY A 56 -0.53 1.46 -0.76
CA GLY A 56 0.83 0.93 -0.73
C GLY A 56 1.85 1.87 -1.36
N ALA A 57 3.01 2.03 -0.69
CA ALA A 57 4.22 2.59 -1.27
C ALA A 57 5.01 1.46 -1.96
N ALA A 58 4.85 1.34 -3.27
CA ALA A 58 5.23 0.15 -4.03
C ALA A 58 6.23 0.47 -5.13
N MET A 59 7.51 0.49 -4.78
CA MET A 59 8.61 0.78 -5.71
C MET A 59 8.41 2.09 -6.49
N LYS A 60 7.93 2.01 -7.74
CA LYS A 60 7.71 3.16 -8.62
C LYS A 60 6.26 3.65 -8.64
N LYS A 61 5.42 3.06 -7.79
CA LYS A 61 3.97 3.17 -7.83
C LYS A 61 3.37 3.46 -6.46
N TRP A 62 2.18 4.05 -6.50
CA TRP A 62 1.25 4.16 -5.39
C TRP A 62 0.07 3.25 -5.67
N ASN A 63 -0.09 2.20 -4.85
CA ASN A 63 -1.17 1.23 -5.04
C ASN A 63 -2.41 1.56 -4.21
N SER A 64 -3.56 1.06 -4.70
CA SER A 64 -4.83 1.01 -4.01
C SER A 64 -5.37 -0.43 -4.05
N PHE A 65 -5.87 -0.92 -2.91
CA PHE A 65 -6.49 -2.24 -2.79
C PHE A 65 -7.79 -2.14 -2.00
N SER A 66 -8.87 -2.72 -2.53
CA SER A 66 -10.10 -2.87 -1.75
C SER A 66 -9.98 -4.04 -0.78
N VAL A 67 -10.56 -3.89 0.42
CA VAL A 67 -10.53 -4.89 1.49
C VAL A 67 -11.95 -5.23 1.90
N LYS A 68 -12.41 -6.41 1.44
CA LYS A 68 -13.74 -6.95 1.78
C LYS A 68 -13.67 -7.79 3.05
N SER A 69 -12.58 -8.54 3.23
CA SER A 69 -12.27 -9.34 4.43
C SER A 69 -10.75 -9.50 4.57
N PRO A 70 -10.24 -10.04 5.70
CA PRO A 70 -8.80 -10.28 5.87
C PRO A 70 -8.16 -11.17 4.78
N THR A 71 -8.96 -12.02 4.12
CA THR A 71 -8.52 -12.95 3.07
C THR A 71 -8.96 -12.54 1.66
N GLU A 72 -9.73 -11.44 1.53
CA GLU A 72 -10.25 -10.91 0.28
C GLU A 72 -9.81 -9.46 0.11
N ILE A 73 -8.59 -9.31 -0.43
CA ILE A 73 -7.93 -8.06 -0.76
C ILE A 73 -7.72 -8.05 -2.27
N GLU A 74 -8.23 -7.03 -2.96
CA GLU A 74 -8.21 -6.94 -4.42
C GLU A 74 -7.48 -5.67 -4.86
N HIS A 75 -6.50 -5.80 -5.76
CA HIS A 75 -5.81 -4.65 -6.35
C HIS A 75 -6.76 -3.87 -7.26
N THR A 76 -6.94 -2.58 -6.99
CA THR A 76 -7.86 -1.72 -7.76
C THR A 76 -7.13 -0.75 -8.67
N ALA A 77 -6.00 -0.19 -8.23
CA ALA A 77 -5.27 0.79 -9.03
C ALA A 77 -3.77 0.86 -8.66
N SER A 78 -2.96 1.30 -9.62
CA SER A 78 -1.52 1.55 -9.46
C SER A 78 -1.10 2.79 -10.25
N PHE A 79 -0.70 3.85 -9.53
CA PHE A 79 -0.35 5.14 -10.11
C PHE A 79 1.16 5.37 -10.11
N PRO A 80 1.79 5.75 -11.23
CA PRO A 80 3.21 6.10 -11.28
C PRO A 80 3.54 7.33 -10.43
N MET A 81 4.81 7.43 -10.04
CA MET A 81 5.38 8.68 -9.51
C MET A 81 5.59 9.68 -10.64
N GLU A 82 4.68 10.65 -10.77
CA GLU A 82 4.68 11.64 -11.86
C GLU A 82 5.23 13.01 -11.46
N HIS A 83 5.67 13.17 -10.21
CA HIS A 83 6.17 14.46 -9.69
C HIS A 83 7.50 14.91 -10.32
N ASP A 84 8.25 13.99 -10.95
CA ASP A 84 9.46 14.27 -11.74
C ASP A 84 9.49 13.30 -12.95
N PRO A 85 9.83 13.74 -14.18
CA PRO A 85 9.88 12.89 -15.37
C PRO A 85 10.77 11.64 -15.25
N LYS A 86 11.77 11.68 -14.37
CA LYS A 86 12.70 10.58 -14.10
C LYS A 86 12.28 9.69 -12.93
N ALA A 87 11.32 10.12 -12.10
CA ALA A 87 10.92 9.38 -10.90
C ALA A 87 10.35 8.00 -11.23
N SER A 88 9.50 7.91 -12.25
CA SER A 88 8.85 6.67 -12.68
C SER A 88 9.72 5.75 -13.54
N GLN A 89 10.89 6.23 -14.02
CA GLN A 89 11.77 5.45 -14.88
C GLN A 89 12.42 4.29 -14.12
N ALA A 90 12.53 3.13 -14.77
CA ALA A 90 13.00 1.89 -14.13
C ALA A 90 14.49 1.90 -13.77
N ASP A 91 15.30 2.69 -14.48
CA ASP A 91 16.74 2.82 -14.31
C ASP A 91 17.15 3.84 -13.22
N THR A 92 16.20 4.60 -12.68
CA THR A 92 16.45 5.56 -11.60
C THR A 92 16.21 4.94 -10.22
N LYS A 93 16.90 5.45 -9.21
CA LYS A 93 16.80 4.93 -7.83
C LYS A 93 15.62 5.48 -7.03
N THR A 94 14.80 6.37 -7.60
CA THR A 94 13.62 6.92 -6.93
C THR A 94 12.67 5.82 -6.47
N ARG A 95 12.15 5.91 -5.25
CA ARG A 95 11.18 4.94 -4.72
C ARG A 95 10.10 5.61 -3.90
N ALA A 96 8.88 5.12 -3.98
CA ALA A 96 7.87 5.34 -2.96
C ALA A 96 8.38 4.73 -1.64
N ILE A 97 8.39 5.50 -0.55
CA ILE A 97 8.85 5.01 0.76
C ILE A 97 7.78 5.10 1.85
N PHE A 98 6.86 6.04 1.72
CA PHE A 98 5.87 6.32 2.75
C PHE A 98 4.56 6.76 2.12
N VAL A 99 3.45 6.21 2.63
CA VAL A 99 2.09 6.62 2.27
C VAL A 99 1.26 6.81 3.54
N LEU A 100 0.47 7.88 3.57
CA LEU A 100 -0.39 8.25 4.70
C LEU A 100 -1.80 8.55 4.21
N ALA A 101 -2.79 7.85 4.77
CA ALA A 101 -4.19 8.15 4.53
C ALA A 101 -4.70 9.21 5.51
N GLY A 102 -5.29 10.28 4.98
CA GLY A 102 -5.96 11.30 5.78
C GLY A 102 -7.08 10.70 6.63
N LYS A 103 -7.20 11.19 7.88
CA LYS A 103 -8.24 10.73 8.83
C LYS A 103 -9.45 11.64 8.91
N LYS A 104 -9.45 12.75 8.15
CA LYS A 104 -10.54 13.72 8.06
C LYS A 104 -10.87 13.98 6.60
N PRO A 105 -12.12 14.37 6.27
CA PRO A 105 -12.47 14.83 4.94
C PRO A 105 -11.48 15.90 4.43
N PRO A 106 -11.06 15.85 3.16
CA PRO A 106 -11.56 14.99 2.08
C PRO A 106 -10.92 13.58 2.02
N TYR A 107 -10.22 13.12 3.07
CA TYR A 107 -9.58 11.80 3.15
C TYR A 107 -8.49 11.53 2.09
N ASN A 108 -7.84 12.60 1.61
CA ASN A 108 -6.72 12.49 0.67
C ASN A 108 -5.62 11.55 1.18
N VAL A 109 -4.90 10.96 0.23
CA VAL A 109 -3.74 10.10 0.48
C VAL A 109 -2.47 10.83 0.09
N TYR A 110 -1.48 10.82 0.99
CA TYR A 110 -0.22 11.56 0.86
C TYR A 110 0.91 10.56 0.65
N GLY A 111 1.55 10.61 -0.51
CA GLY A 111 2.71 9.79 -0.86
C GLY A 111 4.00 10.59 -0.77
N ASN A 112 5.02 10.05 -0.12
CA ASN A 112 6.36 10.63 -0.08
C ASN A 112 7.39 9.70 -0.76
N PRO A 113 8.02 10.15 -1.86
CA PRO A 113 9.12 9.44 -2.50
C PRO A 113 10.46 9.67 -1.77
N PHE A 114 11.44 8.81 -2.04
CA PHE A 114 12.80 8.84 -1.51
C PHE A 114 13.83 8.54 -2.61
N TYR A 115 15.11 8.82 -2.31
CA TYR A 115 16.27 8.81 -3.22
C TYR A 115 16.25 9.90 -4.30
N ASP A 116 17.03 9.70 -5.36
CA ASP A 116 17.14 10.60 -6.51
C ASP A 116 15.75 10.96 -7.04
N HIS A 117 15.56 12.18 -7.52
CA HIS A 117 14.27 12.65 -8.05
C HIS A 117 13.09 12.55 -7.06
N ALA A 118 13.33 12.52 -5.73
CA ALA A 118 12.24 12.57 -4.76
C ALA A 118 11.45 13.87 -4.86
N GLY A 119 12.12 15.04 -4.92
CA GLY A 119 11.58 16.35 -5.34
C GLY A 119 10.37 16.89 -4.56
N SER A 120 9.21 16.23 -4.67
CA SER A 120 7.91 16.64 -4.16
C SER A 120 7.10 15.42 -3.67
N GLY A 121 6.22 15.66 -2.68
CA GLY A 121 5.19 14.69 -2.31
C GLY A 121 4.08 14.59 -3.36
N ASN A 122 3.33 13.50 -3.31
CA ASN A 122 2.14 13.25 -4.13
C ASN A 122 0.90 13.35 -3.24
N VAL A 123 -0.17 13.96 -3.75
CA VAL A 123 -1.47 14.04 -3.06
C VAL A 123 -2.52 13.47 -3.98
N PHE A 124 -3.20 12.42 -3.52
CA PHE A 124 -4.27 11.77 -4.25
C PHE A 124 -5.60 12.12 -3.60
N SER A 125 -6.59 12.48 -4.42
CA SER A 125 -7.99 12.42 -4.00
C SER A 125 -8.43 10.96 -3.97
N VAL A 126 -9.55 10.68 -3.31
CA VAL A 126 -10.15 9.34 -3.31
C VAL A 126 -11.58 9.40 -3.82
N ASP A 127 -12.04 8.31 -4.42
CA ASP A 127 -13.45 8.15 -4.80
C ASP A 127 -14.36 7.90 -3.57
N ASP A 128 -15.65 7.70 -3.84
CA ASP A 128 -16.67 7.42 -2.80
C ASP A 128 -16.44 6.11 -2.03
N LYS A 129 -15.64 5.19 -2.58
CA LYS A 129 -15.22 3.93 -1.96
C LYS A 129 -13.83 4.03 -1.33
N GLY A 130 -13.19 5.19 -1.38
CA GLY A 130 -11.84 5.41 -0.88
C GLY A 130 -10.74 4.91 -1.80
N SER A 131 -10.99 4.50 -3.04
CA SER A 131 -9.93 4.14 -3.98
C SER A 131 -9.17 5.39 -4.46
N LEU A 132 -7.87 5.25 -4.69
CA LEU A 132 -7.07 6.18 -5.49
C LEU A 132 -7.58 6.24 -6.94
#